data_AF-A0A920DNJ7-F1
#
_entry.id   AF-A0A920DNJ7-F1
#
_cell.length_a   1.000
_cell.length_b   1.000
_cell.length_c   1.000
_cell.angle_alpha   90.00
_cell.angle_beta   90.00
_cell.angle_gamma   90.00
#
_symmetry.space_group_name_H-M   'P 1'
#
loop_
_entity.id
_entity.type
_entity.pdbx_description
1 polymer ?
#
loop_
_entity_poly.entity_id
_entity_poly.type
_entity_poly.pdbx_seq_one_letter_code
_entity_poly.pdbx_strand_id
1 'polypeptide(L)'
;MKKNLYLGLGLIIFSGCSQNFEKIYDCDGVEVVFNDYDRLFVVGGVDLSSREGFFMNQTTVFGKFYENADGSAMATFSKINNTLEFTDPNQTLTAQCTEK
;
A
#
# COMPACT_ATOMS: atom_id res chain seq x y z
N MET A 1 19.17 60.91 5.11
CA MET A 1 18.08 60.09 4.53
C MET A 1 18.58 58.66 4.37
N LYS A 2 17.99 57.70 5.09
CA LYS A 2 18.31 56.27 5.04
C LYS A 2 17.77 55.65 3.74
N LYS A 3 18.51 54.76 3.09
CA LYS A 3 17.95 53.79 2.13
C LYS A 3 18.43 52.40 2.53
N ASN A 4 17.48 51.61 3.02
CA ASN A 4 17.65 50.23 3.45
C ASN A 4 17.87 49.36 2.21
N LEU A 5 18.99 48.63 2.18
CA LEU A 5 19.27 47.59 1.21
C LEU A 5 18.50 46.35 1.63
N TYR A 6 17.38 46.06 0.97
CA TYR A 6 16.60 44.85 1.23
C TYR A 6 17.30 43.65 0.60
N LEU A 7 17.82 42.78 1.47
CA LEU A 7 18.26 41.43 1.17
C LEU A 7 17.03 40.61 0.76
N GLY A 8 16.82 40.44 -0.55
CA GLY A 8 15.82 39.52 -1.08
C GLY A 8 16.33 38.09 -0.97
N LEU A 9 16.16 37.48 0.21
CA LEU A 9 16.32 36.03 0.37
C LEU A 9 15.19 35.36 -0.42
N GLY A 10 15.51 34.92 -1.64
CA GLY A 10 14.60 34.12 -2.46
C GLY A 10 14.35 32.78 -1.77
N LEU A 11 13.27 32.72 -0.99
CA LEU A 11 12.77 31.48 -0.41
C LEU A 11 12.20 30.63 -1.55
N ILE A 12 13.01 29.70 -2.08
CA ILE A 12 12.51 28.66 -2.98
C ILE A 12 11.73 27.67 -2.10
N ILE A 13 10.42 27.86 -2.06
CA ILE A 13 9.51 26.92 -1.43
C ILE A 13 9.36 25.76 -2.42
N PHE A 14 10.08 24.65 -2.19
CA PHE A 14 9.68 23.39 -2.78
C PHE A 14 8.37 23.00 -2.09
N SER A 15 7.24 23.46 -2.63
CA SER A 15 5.96 22.79 -2.39
C SER A 15 6.07 21.41 -3.01
N GLY A 16 6.69 20.48 -2.27
CA GLY A 16 6.66 19.07 -2.62
C GLY A 16 5.19 18.71 -2.71
N CYS A 17 4.69 18.52 -3.92
CA CYS A 17 3.43 17.84 -4.12
C CYS A 17 3.62 16.47 -3.49
N SER A 18 3.15 16.27 -2.25
CA SER A 18 2.93 14.93 -1.72
C SER A 18 1.80 14.36 -2.56
N GLN A 19 2.16 13.83 -3.72
CA GLN A 19 1.27 13.00 -4.50
C GLN A 19 1.20 11.70 -3.73
N ASN A 20 0.09 11.47 -3.04
CA ASN A 20 -0.15 10.18 -2.44
C ASN A 20 -0.25 9.17 -3.59
N PHE A 21 0.73 8.26 -3.70
CA PHE A 21 0.76 7.21 -4.71
C PHE A 21 0.09 5.92 -4.22
N GLU A 22 -0.58 5.96 -3.07
CA GLU A 22 -1.44 4.89 -2.61
C GLU A 22 -2.57 4.64 -3.61
N LYS A 23 -2.71 3.38 -3.99
CA LYS A 23 -3.87 2.88 -4.70
C LYS A 23 -4.77 2.20 -3.68
N ILE A 24 -6.07 2.53 -3.74
CA ILE A 24 -7.07 2.04 -2.80
C ILE A 24 -8.10 1.24 -3.59
N TYR A 25 -8.36 0.01 -3.17
CA TYR A 25 -9.32 -0.89 -3.77
C TYR A 25 -10.37 -1.33 -2.74
N ASP A 26 -11.60 -1.50 -3.21
CA ASP A 26 -12.65 -2.23 -2.48
C ASP A 26 -12.77 -3.65 -3.04
N CYS A 27 -12.51 -4.65 -2.20
CA CYS A 27 -12.57 -6.08 -2.51
C CYS A 27 -13.70 -6.72 -1.68
N ASP A 28 -14.94 -6.63 -2.16
CA ASP A 28 -16.15 -7.11 -1.46
C ASP A 28 -16.31 -6.58 -0.02
N GLY A 29 -16.06 -5.28 0.17
CA GLY A 29 -16.13 -4.61 1.47
C GLY A 29 -14.83 -4.65 2.27
N VAL A 30 -13.78 -5.32 1.75
CA VAL A 30 -12.43 -5.28 2.32
C VAL A 30 -11.61 -4.23 1.58
N GLU A 31 -11.15 -3.21 2.30
CA GLU A 31 -10.24 -2.22 1.73
C GLU A 31 -8.83 -2.78 1.58
N VAL A 32 -8.25 -2.61 0.39
CA VAL A 32 -6.85 -2.93 0.09
C VAL A 32 -6.14 -1.66 -0.34
N VAL A 33 -5.05 -1.32 0.35
CA VAL A 33 -4.20 -0.17 0.03
C VAL A 33 -2.81 -0.68 -0.32
N PHE A 34 -2.25 -0.22 -1.43
CA PHE A 34 -0.82 -0.44 -1.68
C PHE A 34 -0.14 0.74 -2.37
N ASN A 35 1.15 0.87 -2.13
CA ASN A 35 2.01 1.85 -2.76
C ASN A 35 3.29 1.17 -3.24
N ASP A 36 3.53 1.23 -4.55
CA ASP A 36 4.68 0.61 -5.20
C ASP A 36 6.03 1.20 -4.74
N TYR A 37 6.06 2.51 -4.49
CA TYR A 37 7.25 3.25 -4.11
C TYR A 37 7.59 3.05 -2.62
N ASP A 38 6.61 3.28 -1.76
CA ASP A 38 6.76 3.15 -0.30
C ASP A 38 6.72 1.70 0.17
N ARG A 39 6.53 0.75 -0.77
CA ARG A 39 6.48 -0.69 -0.47
C ARG A 39 5.38 -1.02 0.54
N LEU A 40 4.26 -0.29 0.54
CA LEU A 40 3.14 -0.43 1.48
C LEU A 40 2.12 -1.46 0.98
N PHE A 41 1.60 -2.28 1.88
CA PHE A 41 0.45 -3.16 1.61
C PHE A 41 -0.42 -3.33 2.85
N VAL A 42 -1.62 -2.77 2.82
CA VAL A 42 -2.62 -2.83 3.90
C VAL A 42 -3.85 -3.56 3.39
N VAL A 43 -4.36 -4.51 4.18
CA VAL A 43 -5.59 -5.25 3.87
C VAL A 43 -6.50 -5.22 5.09
N GLY A 44 -7.70 -4.68 4.95
CA GLY A 44 -8.66 -4.54 6.05
C GLY A 44 -8.12 -3.74 7.24
N GLY A 45 -7.25 -2.75 6.99
CA GLY A 45 -6.59 -1.95 8.01
C GLY A 45 -5.34 -2.58 8.66
N VAL A 46 -4.94 -3.79 8.23
CA VAL A 46 -3.72 -4.44 8.72
C VAL A 46 -2.57 -4.20 7.77
N ASP A 47 -1.51 -3.55 8.24
CA ASP A 47 -0.25 -3.42 7.49
C ASP A 47 0.45 -4.79 7.42
N LEU A 48 0.52 -5.34 6.21
CA LEU A 48 1.20 -6.59 5.89
C LEU A 48 2.59 -6.35 5.32
N SER A 49 2.94 -5.13 4.94
CA SER A 49 4.27 -4.78 4.45
C SER A 49 5.33 -4.74 5.54
N SER A 50 4.92 -4.53 6.78
CA SER A 50 5.78 -4.59 7.96
C SER A 50 6.08 -6.01 8.45
N ARG A 51 5.60 -7.06 7.74
CA ARG A 51 5.60 -8.45 8.23
C ARG A 51 6.60 -9.31 7.46
N GLU A 52 7.10 -10.34 8.14
CA GLU A 52 8.04 -11.28 7.53
C GLU A 52 7.41 -12.00 6.33
N GLY A 53 8.19 -12.12 5.25
CA GLY A 53 7.75 -12.73 4.01
C GLY A 53 6.97 -11.80 3.09
N PHE A 54 6.81 -10.52 3.43
CA PHE A 54 6.23 -9.53 2.53
C PHE A 54 6.97 -9.49 1.18
N PHE A 55 6.20 -9.51 0.09
CA PHE A 55 6.73 -9.43 -1.26
C PHE A 55 5.85 -8.53 -2.12
N MET A 56 6.48 -7.78 -3.01
CA MET A 56 5.79 -6.95 -3.98
C MET A 56 6.65 -6.81 -5.23
N ASN A 57 6.02 -6.93 -6.39
CA ASN A 57 6.62 -6.63 -7.68
C ASN A 57 5.59 -5.90 -8.56
N GLN A 58 5.87 -5.77 -9.86
CA GLN A 58 4.99 -5.06 -10.79
C GLN A 58 3.63 -5.74 -11.02
N THR A 59 3.48 -7.02 -10.71
CA THR A 59 2.27 -7.80 -11.01
C THR A 59 1.48 -8.20 -9.77
N THR A 60 2.15 -8.30 -8.62
CA THR A 60 1.62 -8.99 -7.45
C THR A 60 2.11 -8.31 -6.17
N VAL A 61 1.22 -8.27 -5.17
CA VAL A 61 1.56 -7.97 -3.79
C VAL A 61 1.20 -9.18 -2.94
N PHE A 62 2.05 -9.53 -1.98
CA PHE A 62 1.86 -10.67 -1.10
C PHE A 62 2.21 -10.26 0.34
N GLY A 63 1.37 -10.63 1.30
CA GLY A 63 1.60 -10.36 2.71
C GLY A 63 0.96 -11.39 3.62
N LYS A 64 1.58 -11.65 4.78
CA LYS A 64 1.16 -12.71 5.71
C LYS A 64 0.45 -12.15 6.95
N PHE A 65 -0.73 -12.67 7.29
CA PHE A 65 -1.46 -12.34 8.52
C PHE A 65 -0.96 -13.10 9.75
N TYR A 66 -0.57 -14.36 9.62
CA TYR A 66 0.07 -15.12 10.70
C TYR A 66 0.73 -16.38 10.16
N GLU A 67 1.59 -16.98 10.97
CA GLU A 67 2.14 -18.32 10.78
C GLU A 67 2.12 -19.07 12.12
N ASN A 68 1.65 -20.30 12.10
CA ASN A 68 1.63 -21.20 13.25
C ASN A 68 1.86 -22.66 12.79
N ALA A 69 1.76 -23.62 13.71
CA ALA A 69 1.98 -25.03 13.39
C ALA A 69 0.96 -25.60 12.40
N ASP A 70 -0.24 -25.04 12.34
CA ASP A 70 -1.33 -25.48 11.47
C ASP A 70 -1.25 -24.84 10.06
N GLY A 71 -0.38 -23.85 9.88
CA GLY A 71 -0.06 -23.23 8.60
C GLY A 71 0.00 -21.69 8.69
N SER A 72 -0.29 -21.02 7.57
CA SER A 72 -0.25 -19.55 7.52
C SER A 72 -1.49 -18.98 6.85
N ALA A 73 -1.91 -17.81 7.32
CA ALA A 73 -2.89 -16.99 6.62
C ALA A 73 -2.18 -15.86 5.87
N MET A 74 -2.57 -15.64 4.62
CA MET A 74 -1.91 -14.71 3.71
C MET A 74 -2.91 -14.04 2.76
N ALA A 75 -2.58 -12.83 2.32
CA ALA A 75 -3.25 -12.15 1.23
C ALA A 75 -2.30 -12.00 0.03
N THR A 76 -2.84 -12.28 -1.15
CA THR A 76 -2.19 -12.03 -2.43
C THR A 76 -3.08 -11.12 -3.26
N PHE A 77 -2.56 -9.97 -3.67
CA PHE A 77 -3.25 -9.07 -4.59
C PHE A 77 -2.63 -9.13 -5.98
N SER A 78 -3.43 -9.46 -7.00
CA SER A 78 -3.05 -9.39 -8.41
C SER A 78 -3.31 -8.00 -8.96
N LYS A 79 -2.25 -7.28 -9.32
CA LYS A 79 -2.34 -5.94 -9.96
C LYS A 79 -2.80 -6.00 -11.41
N ILE A 80 -2.67 -7.16 -12.04
CA ILE A 80 -3.10 -7.37 -13.43
C ILE A 80 -4.62 -7.53 -13.49
N ASN A 81 -5.17 -8.29 -12.54
CA ASN A 81 -6.58 -8.69 -12.56
C ASN A 81 -7.44 -7.95 -11.53
N ASN A 82 -6.83 -7.11 -10.67
CA ASN A 82 -7.46 -6.48 -9.51
C ASN A 82 -8.22 -7.51 -8.67
N THR A 83 -7.53 -8.59 -8.31
CA THR A 83 -8.11 -9.68 -7.51
C THR A 83 -7.36 -9.79 -6.19
N LEU A 84 -8.10 -9.86 -5.08
CA LEU A 84 -7.58 -10.24 -3.78
C LEU A 84 -7.86 -11.72 -3.55
N GLU A 85 -6.83 -12.48 -3.24
CA GLU A 85 -6.93 -13.84 -2.72
C GLU A 85 -6.50 -13.83 -1.25
N PHE A 86 -7.33 -14.42 -0.39
CA PHE A 86 -7.00 -14.73 1.00
C PHE A 86 -6.94 -16.25 1.15
N THR A 87 -5.81 -16.75 1.64
CA THR A 87 -5.64 -18.19 1.91
C THR A 87 -5.26 -18.37 3.36
N ASP A 88 -5.94 -19.30 4.04
CA ASP A 88 -5.58 -19.82 5.36
C ASP A 88 -5.52 -21.37 5.28
N PRO A 89 -5.15 -22.08 6.37
CA PRO A 89 -5.05 -23.55 6.33
C PRO A 89 -6.33 -24.31 5.95
N ASN A 90 -7.50 -23.68 6.11
CA ASN A 90 -8.80 -24.32 5.91
C ASN A 90 -9.43 -23.95 4.57
N GLN A 91 -9.09 -22.79 4.00
CA GLN A 91 -9.78 -22.27 2.82
C GLN A 91 -8.95 -21.26 2.02
N THR A 92 -9.33 -21.12 0.75
CA THR A 92 -8.94 -20.01 -0.12
C THR A 92 -10.20 -19.27 -0.56
N LEU A 93 -10.21 -17.96 -0.33
CA LEU A 93 -11.27 -17.05 -0.75
C LEU A 93 -10.71 -16.07 -1.77
N THR A 94 -11.51 -15.70 -2.75
CA THR A 94 -11.13 -14.77 -3.80
C THR A 94 -12.19 -13.71 -3.98
N ALA A 95 -11.79 -12.44 -4.05
CA ALA A 95 -12.65 -11.30 -4.28
C ALA A 95 -12.16 -10.49 -5.49
N GLN A 96 -13.09 -10.05 -6.33
CA GLN A 96 -12.80 -9.05 -7.36
C GLN A 96 -12.78 -7.68 -6.71
N CYS A 97 -11.82 -6.85 -7.13
CA CYS A 97 -11.59 -5.55 -6.52
C CYS A 97 -11.83 -4.43 -7.52
N THR A 98 -12.42 -3.33 -7.03
CA THR A 98 -12.61 -2.10 -7.79
C THR A 98 -11.79 -0.98 -7.17
N GLU A 99 -11.02 -0.26 -7.99
CA GLU A 99 -10.28 0.92 -7.54
C GLU A 99 -11.27 2.03 -7.12
N LYS A 100 -11.01 2.69 -5.99
CA LYS A 100 -11.86 3.76 -5.44
C LYS A 100 -11.52 5.13 -6.01
#